data_AF-A0A1F5KB23-F1
#
_entry.id   AF-A0A1F5KB23-F1
#
_cell.length_a   1.000
_cell.length_b   1.000
_cell.length_c   1.000
_cell.angle_alpha   90.00
_cell.angle_beta   90.00
_cell.angle_gamma   90.00
#
_symmetry.space_group_name_H-M   'P 1'
#
loop_
_entity.id
_entity.type
_entity.pdbx_description
1 polymer ?
#
loop_
_entity_poly.entity_id
_entity_poly.type
_entity_poly.pdbx_seq_one_letter_code
_entity_poly.pdbx_strand_id
1 'polypeptide(L)'
;MKRLRLIIILVIFISAFVFVIARSTSILNRFLAEFTPPSAELGMAKGKQEQSDTAGQIQNAALNIADICQTKGDKNTCYQQELSNLAKVEDLFFAEKILNNLQDIDPFTRSCHVLAHRMAEAATRRDPTKWKDLVNQVNVASCGAGFLHGVLETHTSSDPNFRVTSESINELCKEGAPDRKRMCAHFLAHILILQNDGNTDVSLPICKGVTDDLQFDCFDGIFMEKHQKNIMVDHQLTKPPTFNTEYVNSQAQDCNLLDGVVATACWTEMAEIYAKAYGYEQEKIFDNCYQAPNQELGRSCYLKGVVVLTTYPDFDTADKLVSVCQPYYGKTEYGTCITYIISALMNYSVNFTERAIKLCSNISETSKEGCFKDLGNLLKVNADLSSREKLCQDAPDQYKKYCVST
;
A
#
# COMPACT_ATOMS: atom_id res chain seq x y z
N MET A 1 -45.97 36.04 -33.75
CA MET A 1 -46.51 35.14 -32.69
C MET A 1 -45.61 33.97 -32.30
N LYS A 2 -44.67 33.47 -33.12
CA LYS A 2 -43.78 32.35 -32.71
C LYS A 2 -42.59 32.73 -31.80
N ARG A 3 -42.17 34.01 -31.75
CA ARG A 3 -41.10 34.48 -30.84
C ARG A 3 -41.55 34.78 -29.40
N LEU A 4 -42.85 34.94 -29.16
CA LEU A 4 -43.39 35.20 -27.81
C LEU A 4 -43.57 33.91 -26.97
N ARG A 5 -43.71 32.75 -27.63
CA ARG A 5 -43.84 31.45 -26.95
C ARG A 5 -42.53 30.91 -26.39
N LEU A 6 -41.37 31.35 -26.90
CA LEU A 6 -40.07 30.89 -26.41
C LEU A 6 -39.63 31.58 -25.11
N ILE A 7 -40.07 32.84 -24.90
CA ILE A 7 -39.74 33.61 -23.68
C ILE A 7 -40.55 33.12 -22.47
N ILE A 8 -41.79 32.69 -22.67
CA ILE A 8 -42.65 32.18 -21.59
C ILE A 8 -42.15 30.82 -21.05
N ILE A 9 -41.58 29.97 -21.91
CA ILE A 9 -41.03 28.67 -21.48
C ILE A 9 -39.71 28.86 -20.69
N LEU A 10 -38.89 29.86 -21.04
CA LEU A 10 -37.64 30.14 -20.33
C LEU A 10 -37.88 30.73 -18.92
N VAL A 11 -38.93 31.53 -18.74
CA VAL A 11 -39.27 32.13 -17.43
C VAL A 11 -39.86 31.09 -16.45
N ILE A 12 -40.58 30.08 -16.96
CA ILE A 12 -41.14 29.00 -16.13
C ILE A 12 -40.03 28.04 -15.64
N PHE A 13 -38.99 27.80 -16.45
CA PHE A 13 -37.85 26.95 -16.03
C PHE A 13 -36.96 27.64 -14.98
N ILE A 14 -36.77 28.95 -15.05
CA ILE A 14 -35.95 29.70 -14.08
C ILE A 14 -36.67 29.83 -12.72
N SER A 15 -38.00 29.89 -12.70
CA SER A 15 -38.76 29.97 -11.44
C SER A 15 -38.92 28.62 -10.74
N ALA A 16 -38.86 27.49 -11.45
CA ALA A 16 -38.82 26.16 -10.84
C ALA A 16 -37.43 25.83 -10.23
N PHE A 17 -36.34 26.37 -10.77
CA PHE A 17 -34.98 26.13 -10.26
C PHE A 17 -34.68 26.93 -8.97
N VAL A 18 -35.27 28.12 -8.81
CA VAL A 18 -35.10 28.94 -7.60
C VAL A 18 -35.89 28.38 -6.41
N PHE A 19 -36.98 27.66 -6.64
CA PHE A 19 -37.79 27.05 -5.56
C PHE A 19 -37.19 25.76 -4.98
N VAL A 20 -36.28 25.09 -5.70
CA VAL A 20 -35.56 23.89 -5.21
C VAL A 20 -34.34 24.28 -4.36
N ILE A 21 -33.73 25.44 -4.60
CA ILE A 21 -32.57 25.92 -3.83
C ILE A 21 -33.00 26.56 -2.49
N ALA A 22 -34.22 27.07 -2.38
CA ALA A 22 -34.74 27.68 -1.15
C ALA A 22 -35.32 26.69 -0.11
N ARG A 23 -35.40 25.39 -0.42
CA ARG A 23 -35.90 24.35 0.52
C ARG A 23 -34.79 23.47 1.14
N SER A 24 -33.54 23.66 0.73
CA SER A 24 -32.39 22.87 1.24
C SER A 24 -31.59 23.56 2.35
N THR A 25 -31.99 24.74 2.80
CA THR A 25 -31.33 25.47 3.90
C THR A 25 -32.04 25.36 5.26
N SER A 26 -33.16 24.63 5.37
CA SER A 26 -33.87 24.42 6.65
C SER A 26 -33.79 23.00 7.22
N ILE A 27 -33.03 22.09 6.58
CA ILE A 27 -32.78 20.72 7.08
C ILE A 27 -31.35 20.58 7.67
N LEU A 28 -30.45 21.53 7.38
CA LEU A 28 -29.07 21.50 7.87
C LEU A 28 -28.86 22.03 9.30
N ASN A 29 -29.87 22.66 9.92
CA ASN A 29 -29.78 23.22 11.28
C ASN A 29 -30.48 22.37 12.37
N ARG A 30 -30.77 21.09 12.09
CA ARG A 30 -31.35 20.15 13.08
C ARG A 30 -30.53 18.88 13.32
N PHE A 31 -29.32 18.77 12.77
CA PHE A 31 -28.44 17.61 12.95
C PHE A 31 -27.15 17.90 13.73
N LEU A 32 -27.04 19.07 14.38
CA LEU A 32 -25.86 19.49 15.14
C LEU A 32 -26.14 19.69 16.64
N ALA A 33 -27.00 18.87 17.25
CA ALA A 33 -27.34 18.99 18.68
C ALA A 33 -27.34 17.68 19.49
N GLU A 34 -26.76 16.57 19.00
CA GLU A 34 -26.77 15.30 19.73
C GLU A 34 -25.47 14.48 19.70
N PHE A 35 -24.32 15.16 19.56
CA PHE A 35 -23.02 14.56 19.87
C PHE A 35 -22.16 15.53 20.68
N THR A 36 -22.57 15.79 21.92
CA THR A 36 -21.62 16.18 22.97
C THR A 36 -21.09 14.91 23.61
N PRO A 37 -19.82 14.51 23.38
CA PRO A 37 -19.20 13.46 24.18
C PRO A 37 -19.12 13.95 25.62
N PRO A 38 -19.34 13.08 26.63
CA PRO A 38 -19.14 13.45 28.02
C PRO A 38 -17.69 13.91 28.21
N SER A 39 -17.53 15.06 28.86
CA SER A 39 -16.25 15.58 29.31
C SER A 39 -15.58 14.54 30.22
N ALA A 40 -14.55 13.88 29.70
CA ALA A 40 -13.68 13.04 30.50
C ALA A 40 -12.88 13.95 31.45
N GLU A 41 -13.22 13.90 32.74
CA GLU A 41 -12.36 14.40 33.80
C GLU A 41 -11.04 13.61 33.78
N LEU A 42 -9.97 14.33 33.43
CA LEU A 42 -8.59 13.84 33.39
C LEU A 42 -8.08 13.57 34.80
N GLY A 43 -8.15 12.31 35.22
CA GLY A 43 -7.32 11.77 36.30
C GLY A 43 -5.86 11.60 35.84
N MET A 44 -5.10 12.70 35.77
CA MET A 44 -3.66 12.66 35.47
C MET A 44 -2.85 12.38 36.76
N ALA A 45 -2.55 11.11 37.08
CA ALA A 45 -1.46 10.76 38.01
C ALA A 45 -1.01 9.26 38.02
N LYS A 46 -1.17 8.48 36.94
CA LYS A 46 -0.66 7.08 36.89
C LYS A 46 0.15 6.67 35.63
N GLY A 47 0.44 7.59 34.71
CA GLY A 47 0.88 7.23 33.36
C GLY A 47 2.38 6.96 33.09
N LYS A 48 3.30 7.10 34.06
CA LYS A 48 4.75 6.99 33.76
C LYS A 48 5.41 5.64 34.05
N GLN A 49 4.86 4.85 34.98
CA GLN A 49 5.50 3.58 35.36
C GLN A 49 5.08 2.41 34.44
N GLU A 50 3.82 2.42 33.99
CA GLU A 50 3.26 1.41 33.09
C GLU A 50 3.85 1.52 31.66
N GLN A 51 4.19 2.74 31.23
CA GLN A 51 4.71 2.99 29.88
C GLN A 51 6.18 2.52 29.69
N SER A 52 6.99 2.48 30.76
CA SER A 52 8.38 2.00 30.66
C SER A 52 8.51 0.48 30.62
N ASP A 53 7.56 -0.24 31.25
CA ASP A 53 7.53 -1.70 31.25
C ASP A 53 7.18 -2.23 29.85
N THR A 54 6.23 -1.58 29.16
CA THR A 54 5.82 -1.99 27.80
C THR A 54 6.95 -1.90 26.78
N ALA A 55 7.79 -0.87 26.82
CA ALA A 55 8.88 -0.72 25.85
C ALA A 55 9.93 -1.84 26.00
N GLY A 56 10.30 -2.19 27.25
CA GLY A 56 11.20 -3.31 27.53
C GLY A 56 10.61 -4.65 27.11
N GLN A 57 9.32 -4.86 27.35
CA GLN A 57 8.60 -6.08 26.92
C GLN A 57 8.61 -6.25 25.39
N ILE A 58 8.32 -5.18 24.64
CA ILE A 58 8.33 -5.22 23.16
C ILE A 58 9.72 -5.57 22.64
N GLN A 59 10.77 -4.93 23.15
CA GLN A 59 12.15 -5.20 22.71
C GLN A 59 12.58 -6.64 23.01
N ASN A 60 12.28 -7.12 24.22
CA ASN A 60 12.62 -8.50 24.62
C ASN A 60 11.87 -9.54 23.79
N ALA A 61 10.59 -9.30 23.49
CA ALA A 61 9.80 -10.16 22.62
C ALA A 61 10.37 -10.20 21.19
N ALA A 62 10.78 -9.05 20.64
CA ALA A 62 11.42 -8.97 19.33
C ALA A 62 12.74 -9.75 19.30
N LEU A 63 13.62 -9.56 20.29
CA LEU A 63 14.88 -10.31 20.40
C LEU A 63 14.65 -11.82 20.51
N ASN A 64 13.66 -12.24 21.30
CA ASN A 64 13.32 -13.65 21.46
C ASN A 64 12.80 -14.28 20.16
N ILE A 65 11.90 -13.60 19.45
CA ILE A 65 11.40 -14.08 18.14
C ILE A 65 12.54 -14.19 17.13
N ALA A 66 13.44 -13.19 17.09
CA ALA A 66 14.60 -13.23 16.22
C ALA A 66 15.52 -14.43 16.52
N ASP A 67 15.82 -14.70 17.79
CA ASP A 67 16.64 -15.85 18.20
C ASP A 67 16.01 -17.20 17.79
N ILE A 68 14.71 -17.36 18.03
CA ILE A 68 13.95 -18.54 17.62
C ILE A 68 14.03 -18.72 16.09
N CYS A 69 13.77 -17.66 15.32
CA CYS A 69 13.72 -17.75 13.87
C CYS A 69 15.08 -17.78 13.18
N GLN A 70 16.16 -17.41 13.87
CA GLN A 70 17.52 -17.64 13.36
C GLN A 70 17.92 -19.11 13.40
N THR A 71 17.38 -19.89 14.34
CA THR A 71 17.79 -21.27 14.58
C THR A 71 16.81 -22.31 14.06
N LYS A 72 15.55 -21.91 13.76
CA LYS A 72 14.46 -22.84 13.44
C LYS A 72 13.99 -22.74 11.99
N GLY A 73 14.29 -23.78 11.22
CA GLY A 73 13.66 -24.06 9.93
C GLY A 73 13.82 -22.93 8.90
N ASP A 74 12.80 -22.76 8.06
CA ASP A 74 12.72 -21.66 7.11
C ASP A 74 12.37 -20.34 7.84
N LYS A 75 13.23 -19.33 7.71
CA LYS A 75 13.09 -18.03 8.40
C LYS A 75 11.74 -17.37 8.11
N ASN A 76 11.29 -17.38 6.86
CA ASN A 76 10.05 -16.73 6.46
C ASN A 76 8.85 -17.38 7.16
N THR A 77 8.79 -18.71 7.10
CA THR A 77 7.75 -19.51 7.74
C THR A 77 7.76 -19.30 9.26
N CYS A 78 8.94 -19.25 9.89
CA CYS A 78 9.07 -19.00 11.32
C CYS A 78 8.51 -17.63 11.71
N TYR A 79 8.96 -16.54 11.08
CA TYR A 79 8.49 -15.20 11.42
C TYR A 79 6.97 -15.05 11.22
N GLN A 80 6.42 -15.61 10.13
CA GLN A 80 4.97 -15.62 9.91
C GLN A 80 4.23 -16.32 11.06
N GLN A 81 4.71 -17.49 11.49
CA GLN A 81 4.07 -18.26 12.58
C GLN A 81 4.13 -17.53 13.93
N GLU A 82 5.32 -17.09 14.34
CA GLU A 82 5.50 -16.43 15.65
C GLU A 82 4.70 -15.13 15.73
N LEU A 83 4.75 -14.28 14.70
CA LEU A 83 4.01 -13.02 14.67
C LEU A 83 2.50 -13.21 14.56
N SER A 84 2.03 -14.22 13.82
CA SER A 84 0.60 -14.54 13.74
C SER A 84 0.06 -15.06 15.07
N ASN A 85 0.82 -15.93 15.75
CA ASN A 85 0.46 -16.43 17.07
C ASN A 85 0.36 -15.29 18.08
N LEU A 86 1.32 -14.36 18.04
CA LEU A 86 1.31 -13.17 18.88
C LEU A 86 0.08 -12.29 18.61
N ALA A 87 -0.21 -11.97 17.34
CA ALA A 87 -1.39 -11.18 16.97
C ALA A 87 -2.72 -11.85 17.35
N LYS A 88 -2.75 -13.19 17.36
CA LYS A 88 -3.89 -13.98 17.80
C LYS A 88 -4.08 -13.94 19.32
N VAL A 89 -3.02 -14.07 20.11
CA VAL A 89 -3.12 -14.18 21.57
C VAL A 89 -3.26 -12.82 22.23
N GLU A 90 -2.44 -11.84 21.84
CA GLU A 90 -2.39 -10.51 22.45
C GLU A 90 -3.32 -9.55 21.69
N ASP A 91 -2.77 -8.73 20.80
CA ASP A 91 -3.49 -7.88 19.87
C ASP A 91 -2.62 -7.56 18.66
N LEU A 92 -3.26 -7.15 17.55
CA LEU A 92 -2.57 -6.86 16.29
C LEU A 92 -1.57 -5.71 16.43
N PHE A 93 -1.88 -4.68 17.21
CA PHE A 93 -1.07 -3.46 17.32
C PHE A 93 0.14 -3.67 18.24
N PHE A 94 0.03 -4.52 19.26
CA PHE A 94 1.16 -4.99 20.03
C PHE A 94 2.11 -5.83 19.16
N ALA A 95 1.56 -6.73 18.34
CA ALA A 95 2.35 -7.51 17.41
C ALA A 95 3.03 -6.62 16.34
N GLU A 96 2.36 -5.57 15.85
CA GLU A 96 2.94 -4.57 14.92
C GLU A 96 4.14 -3.84 15.56
N LYS A 97 4.03 -3.42 16.82
CA LYS A 97 5.17 -2.80 17.53
C LYS A 97 6.36 -3.74 17.66
N ILE A 98 6.13 -5.04 17.84
CA ILE A 98 7.19 -6.05 17.89
C ILE A 98 7.82 -6.23 16.51
N LEU A 99 7.01 -6.33 15.44
CA LEU A 99 7.49 -6.35 14.07
C LEU A 99 8.35 -5.11 13.74
N ASN A 100 7.95 -3.92 14.18
CA ASN A 100 8.73 -2.70 13.97
C ASN A 100 10.12 -2.75 14.62
N ASN A 101 10.24 -3.31 15.84
CA ASN A 101 11.56 -3.52 16.46
C ASN A 101 12.35 -4.66 15.81
N LEU A 102 11.67 -5.70 15.30
CA LEU A 102 12.31 -6.78 14.56
C LEU A 102 13.02 -6.29 13.30
N GLN A 103 12.50 -5.25 12.63
CA GLN A 103 13.12 -4.67 11.43
C GLN A 103 14.51 -4.07 11.67
N ASP A 104 14.78 -3.67 12.91
CA ASP A 104 16.09 -3.17 13.35
C ASP A 104 17.04 -4.32 13.75
N ILE A 105 16.48 -5.46 14.17
CA ILE A 105 17.22 -6.64 14.65
C ILE A 105 17.60 -7.58 13.49
N ASP A 106 16.64 -7.93 12.62
CA ASP A 106 16.84 -8.81 11.47
C ASP A 106 16.35 -8.14 10.18
N PRO A 107 17.27 -7.74 9.27
CA PRO A 107 16.93 -7.15 7.98
C PRO A 107 15.95 -7.95 7.13
N PHE A 108 15.86 -9.27 7.33
CA PHE A 108 14.89 -10.12 6.64
C PHE A 108 13.45 -9.65 6.84
N THR A 109 13.13 -9.16 8.05
CA THR A 109 11.77 -8.72 8.40
C THR A 109 11.39 -7.36 7.82
N ARG A 110 12.31 -6.67 7.14
CA ARG A 110 12.04 -5.38 6.47
C ARG A 110 11.10 -5.52 5.28
N SER A 111 11.12 -6.66 4.61
CA SER A 111 10.07 -7.05 3.65
C SER A 111 8.83 -7.56 4.39
N CYS A 112 8.19 -6.69 5.16
CA CYS A 112 7.17 -7.08 6.13
C CYS A 112 5.76 -7.27 5.59
N HIS A 113 5.50 -7.05 4.29
CA HIS A 113 4.14 -7.12 3.73
C HIS A 113 3.44 -8.45 4.05
N VAL A 114 4.09 -9.58 3.75
CA VAL A 114 3.54 -10.92 4.01
C VAL A 114 3.43 -11.21 5.51
N LEU A 115 4.33 -10.67 6.35
CA LEU A 115 4.25 -10.82 7.80
C LEU A 115 3.02 -10.10 8.36
N ALA A 116 2.84 -8.83 7.98
CA ALA A 116 1.69 -8.02 8.34
C ALA A 116 0.36 -8.64 7.88
N HIS A 117 0.36 -9.26 6.69
CA HIS A 117 -0.76 -10.04 6.17
C HIS A 117 -1.18 -11.14 7.15
N ARG A 118 -0.27 -12.06 7.46
CA ARG A 118 -0.56 -13.21 8.34
C ARG A 118 -0.97 -12.80 9.76
N MET A 119 -0.35 -11.74 10.29
CA MET A 119 -0.74 -11.15 11.58
C MET A 119 -2.20 -10.66 11.57
N ALA A 120 -2.57 -9.91 10.55
CA ALA A 120 -3.93 -9.39 10.39
C ALA A 120 -4.95 -10.50 10.13
N GLU A 121 -4.59 -11.55 9.38
CA GLU A 121 -5.44 -12.72 9.24
C GLU A 121 -5.74 -13.36 10.60
N ALA A 122 -4.69 -13.62 11.39
CA ALA A 122 -4.79 -14.26 12.68
C ALA A 122 -5.64 -13.44 13.68
N ALA A 123 -5.44 -12.12 13.70
CA ALA A 123 -6.25 -11.19 14.49
C ALA A 123 -7.72 -11.18 14.05
N THR A 124 -7.99 -11.22 12.74
CA THR A 124 -9.36 -11.21 12.21
C THR A 124 -10.09 -12.53 12.48
N ARG A 125 -9.40 -13.68 12.34
CA ARG A 125 -9.98 -15.00 12.65
C ARG A 125 -10.39 -15.16 14.11
N ARG A 126 -9.76 -14.41 15.02
CA ARG A 126 -10.11 -14.41 16.44
C ARG A 126 -11.52 -13.88 16.69
N ASP A 127 -11.91 -12.82 16.00
CA ASP A 127 -13.25 -12.22 16.10
C ASP A 127 -13.68 -11.65 14.74
N PRO A 128 -14.20 -12.49 13.83
CA PRO A 128 -14.54 -12.09 12.47
C PRO A 128 -15.60 -10.98 12.43
N THR A 129 -16.38 -10.77 13.50
CA THR A 129 -17.41 -9.73 13.54
C THR A 129 -16.85 -8.31 13.63
N LYS A 130 -15.58 -8.17 14.04
CA LYS A 130 -14.88 -6.88 14.21
C LYS A 130 -14.00 -6.48 13.03
N TRP A 131 -14.11 -7.16 11.89
CA TRP A 131 -13.24 -6.87 10.73
C TRP A 131 -13.30 -5.41 10.30
N LYS A 132 -14.47 -4.75 10.37
CA LYS A 132 -14.62 -3.32 10.04
C LYS A 132 -13.81 -2.43 10.97
N ASP A 133 -13.79 -2.75 12.25
CA ASP A 133 -13.01 -2.03 13.25
C ASP A 133 -11.52 -2.18 12.96
N LEU A 134 -11.07 -3.38 12.59
CA LEU A 134 -9.68 -3.63 12.18
C LEU A 134 -9.32 -2.87 10.90
N VAL A 135 -10.13 -2.95 9.84
CA VAL A 135 -9.93 -2.17 8.59
C VAL A 135 -9.79 -0.67 8.87
N ASN A 136 -10.55 -0.15 9.85
CA ASN A 136 -10.50 1.26 10.20
C ASN A 136 -9.25 1.66 10.99
N GLN A 137 -8.65 0.74 11.72
CA GLN A 137 -7.54 1.02 12.64
C GLN A 137 -6.16 0.63 12.09
N VAL A 138 -6.08 -0.31 11.15
CA VAL A 138 -4.78 -0.75 10.57
C VAL A 138 -4.09 0.39 9.84
N ASN A 139 -2.77 0.48 10.01
CA ASN A 139 -1.94 1.43 9.30
C ASN A 139 -1.70 0.97 7.86
N VAL A 140 -2.44 1.53 6.91
CA VAL A 140 -2.30 1.20 5.48
C VAL A 140 -0.98 1.66 4.87
N ALA A 141 -0.28 2.60 5.53
CA ALA A 141 1.02 3.11 5.11
C ALA A 141 2.19 2.33 5.72
N SER A 142 1.91 1.26 6.47
CA SER A 142 2.91 0.35 7.03
C SER A 142 2.91 -0.96 6.25
N CYS A 143 4.09 -1.55 6.06
CA CYS A 143 4.27 -2.85 5.42
C CYS A 143 3.56 -3.00 4.08
N GLY A 144 3.49 -1.93 3.28
CA GLY A 144 2.82 -1.93 1.97
C GLY A 144 1.35 -2.36 2.05
N ALA A 145 0.63 -1.93 3.09
CA ALA A 145 -0.77 -2.28 3.36
C ALA A 145 -1.06 -3.77 3.66
N GLY A 146 -0.04 -4.58 3.99
CA GLY A 146 -0.23 -6.00 4.29
C GLY A 146 -1.28 -6.27 5.39
N PHE A 147 -1.38 -5.39 6.39
CA PHE A 147 -2.42 -5.51 7.42
C PHE A 147 -3.85 -5.38 6.87
N LEU A 148 -4.10 -4.41 5.98
CA LEU A 148 -5.42 -4.22 5.37
C LEU A 148 -5.81 -5.46 4.56
N HIS A 149 -4.84 -6.00 3.80
CA HIS A 149 -5.04 -7.19 3.00
C HIS A 149 -5.46 -8.39 3.87
N GLY A 150 -4.72 -8.67 4.96
CA GLY A 150 -5.02 -9.84 5.80
C GLY A 150 -6.37 -9.78 6.51
N VAL A 151 -6.83 -8.58 6.89
CA VAL A 151 -8.17 -8.39 7.47
C VAL A 151 -9.25 -8.69 6.44
N LEU A 152 -9.17 -8.06 5.27
CA LEU A 152 -10.20 -8.18 4.26
C LEU A 152 -10.23 -9.59 3.64
N GLU A 153 -9.07 -10.23 3.43
CA GLU A 153 -9.01 -11.60 2.90
C GLU A 153 -9.71 -12.57 3.86
N THR A 154 -9.35 -12.48 5.15
CA THR A 154 -9.98 -13.31 6.17
C THR A 154 -11.49 -13.07 6.24
N HIS A 155 -11.94 -11.82 6.19
CA HIS A 155 -13.37 -11.53 6.15
C HIS A 155 -14.06 -12.21 4.96
N THR A 156 -13.51 -12.05 3.76
CA THR A 156 -14.11 -12.62 2.54
C THR A 156 -14.14 -14.15 2.56
N SER A 157 -13.12 -14.80 3.13
CA SER A 157 -13.11 -16.25 3.34
C SER A 157 -14.14 -16.73 4.36
N SER A 158 -14.53 -15.87 5.30
CA SER A 158 -15.51 -16.18 6.36
C SER A 158 -16.95 -15.87 5.98
N ASP A 159 -17.18 -15.01 4.99
CA ASP A 159 -18.50 -14.65 4.48
C ASP A 159 -18.68 -15.14 3.03
N PRO A 160 -19.22 -16.35 2.82
CA PRO A 160 -19.41 -16.91 1.49
C PRO A 160 -20.46 -16.15 0.66
N ASN A 161 -21.21 -15.22 1.25
CA ASN A 161 -22.18 -14.39 0.54
C ASN A 161 -21.61 -13.04 0.10
N PHE A 162 -20.44 -12.64 0.63
CA PHE A 162 -19.76 -11.44 0.18
C PHE A 162 -19.36 -11.61 -1.29
N ARG A 163 -19.79 -10.69 -2.16
CA ARG A 163 -19.47 -10.68 -3.58
C ARG A 163 -18.89 -9.32 -3.94
N VAL A 164 -17.72 -9.34 -4.58
CA VAL A 164 -17.10 -8.13 -5.08
C VAL A 164 -17.74 -7.76 -6.42
N THR A 165 -18.33 -6.57 -6.47
CA THR A 165 -18.84 -5.93 -7.69
C THR A 165 -18.25 -4.53 -7.82
N SER A 166 -18.47 -3.88 -8.97
CA SER A 166 -18.06 -2.49 -9.18
C SER A 166 -18.68 -1.57 -8.12
N GLU A 167 -19.96 -1.78 -7.80
CA GLU A 167 -20.69 -1.02 -6.79
C GLU A 167 -20.10 -1.24 -5.39
N SER A 168 -19.80 -2.48 -5.00
CA SER A 168 -19.22 -2.74 -3.68
C SER A 168 -17.83 -2.11 -3.55
N ILE A 169 -17.00 -2.13 -4.59
CA ILE A 169 -15.69 -1.47 -4.59
C ILE A 169 -15.86 0.04 -4.40
N ASN A 170 -16.72 0.66 -5.22
CA ASN A 170 -16.98 2.09 -5.14
C ASN A 170 -17.55 2.48 -3.77
N GLU A 171 -18.41 1.66 -3.17
CA GLU A 171 -18.99 1.93 -1.86
C GLU A 171 -17.98 1.79 -0.72
N LEU A 172 -17.22 0.69 -0.69
CA LEU A 172 -16.30 0.37 0.39
C LEU A 172 -15.04 1.25 0.35
N CYS A 173 -14.60 1.65 -0.84
CA CYS A 173 -13.36 2.39 -1.03
C CYS A 173 -13.55 3.91 -1.20
N LYS A 174 -14.77 4.44 -1.03
CA LYS A 174 -15.01 5.90 -1.17
C LYS A 174 -14.45 6.75 -0.01
N GLU A 175 -14.20 6.16 1.15
CA GLU A 175 -13.83 6.87 2.38
C GLU A 175 -12.33 6.70 2.72
N GLY A 176 -11.78 7.70 3.41
CA GLY A 176 -10.38 7.71 3.85
C GLY A 176 -9.45 8.54 2.97
N ALA A 177 -8.17 8.55 3.36
CA ALA A 177 -7.10 9.19 2.59
C ALA A 177 -6.93 8.52 1.21
N PRO A 178 -6.42 9.24 0.18
CA PRO A 178 -6.27 8.70 -1.17
C PRO A 178 -5.60 7.31 -1.23
N ASP A 179 -4.48 7.11 -0.52
CA ASP A 179 -3.77 5.83 -0.52
C ASP A 179 -4.62 4.68 0.05
N ARG A 180 -5.44 4.94 1.06
CA ARG A 180 -6.38 3.96 1.59
C ARG A 180 -7.42 3.55 0.54
N LYS A 181 -7.97 4.50 -0.20
CA LYS A 181 -8.97 4.22 -1.24
C LYS A 181 -8.38 3.36 -2.35
N ARG A 182 -7.19 3.74 -2.81
CA ARG A 182 -6.42 3.02 -3.83
C ARG A 182 -6.10 1.60 -3.40
N MET A 183 -5.52 1.42 -2.20
CA MET A 183 -5.21 0.10 -1.66
C MET A 183 -6.47 -0.74 -1.39
N CYS A 184 -7.59 -0.13 -1.00
CA CYS A 184 -8.86 -0.81 -0.88
C CYS A 184 -9.34 -1.38 -2.23
N ALA A 185 -9.29 -0.58 -3.30
CA ALA A 185 -9.69 -1.03 -4.64
C ALA A 185 -8.77 -2.13 -5.17
N HIS A 186 -7.45 -1.94 -5.04
CA HIS A 186 -6.45 -2.96 -5.35
C HIS A 186 -6.71 -4.27 -4.61
N PHE A 187 -6.99 -4.20 -3.31
CA PHE A 187 -7.25 -5.40 -2.53
C PHE A 187 -8.53 -6.12 -2.95
N LEU A 188 -9.65 -5.39 -3.09
CA LEU A 188 -10.91 -6.01 -3.49
C LEU A 188 -10.79 -6.69 -4.86
N ALA A 189 -9.88 -6.21 -5.71
CA ALA A 189 -9.59 -6.84 -6.98
C ALA A 189 -8.87 -8.20 -6.88
N HIS A 190 -8.04 -8.42 -5.85
CA HIS A 190 -7.52 -9.76 -5.51
C HIS A 190 -8.65 -10.73 -5.21
N ILE A 191 -9.59 -10.29 -4.37
CA ILE A 191 -10.76 -11.11 -4.01
C ILE A 191 -11.65 -11.35 -5.22
N LEU A 192 -11.83 -10.34 -6.07
CA LEU A 192 -12.61 -10.45 -7.28
C LEU A 192 -12.07 -11.55 -8.21
N ILE A 193 -10.77 -11.56 -8.48
CA ILE A 193 -10.18 -12.60 -9.35
C ILE A 193 -10.22 -13.97 -8.68
N LEU A 194 -10.10 -14.03 -7.34
CA LEU A 194 -10.27 -15.26 -6.57
C LEU A 194 -11.69 -15.82 -6.67
N GLN A 195 -12.71 -14.97 -6.50
CA GLN A 195 -14.14 -15.34 -6.59
C GLN A 195 -14.55 -15.81 -7.99
N ASN A 196 -13.77 -15.45 -9.01
CA ASN A 196 -13.96 -15.84 -10.40
C ASN A 196 -12.96 -16.94 -10.84
N ASP A 197 -12.41 -17.72 -9.91
CA ASP A 197 -11.51 -18.84 -10.18
C ASP A 197 -10.31 -18.50 -11.09
N GLY A 198 -9.75 -17.30 -10.93
CA GLY A 198 -8.64 -16.83 -11.75
C GLY A 198 -9.03 -16.27 -13.12
N ASN A 199 -10.32 -16.18 -13.43
CA ASN A 199 -10.80 -15.76 -14.74
C ASN A 199 -10.74 -14.22 -14.92
N THR A 200 -9.79 -13.75 -15.72
CA THR A 200 -9.66 -12.33 -16.04
C THR A 200 -10.73 -11.81 -16.98
N ASP A 201 -11.32 -12.66 -17.83
CA ASP A 201 -12.38 -12.23 -18.77
C ASP A 201 -13.65 -11.84 -18.03
N VAL A 202 -13.87 -12.39 -16.83
CA VAL A 202 -14.98 -12.03 -15.92
C VAL A 202 -14.59 -10.87 -15.01
N SER A 203 -13.38 -10.88 -14.46
CA SER A 203 -12.94 -9.90 -13.46
C SER A 203 -12.66 -8.51 -14.04
N LEU A 204 -12.02 -8.41 -15.22
CA LEU A 204 -11.65 -7.12 -15.82
C LEU A 204 -12.87 -6.23 -16.13
N PRO A 205 -13.99 -6.74 -16.70
CA PRO A 205 -15.21 -5.95 -16.86
C PRO A 205 -15.77 -5.34 -15.57
N ILE A 206 -15.57 -6.00 -14.42
CA ILE A 206 -16.03 -5.47 -13.13
C ILE A 206 -15.15 -4.28 -12.69
N CYS A 207 -13.83 -4.37 -12.85
CA CYS A 207 -12.96 -3.20 -12.63
C CYS A 207 -13.24 -2.06 -13.61
N LYS A 208 -13.74 -2.32 -14.82
CA LYS A 208 -14.17 -1.26 -15.74
C LYS A 208 -15.33 -0.41 -15.20
N GLY A 209 -16.16 -0.96 -14.31
CA GLY A 209 -17.26 -0.23 -13.65
C GLY A 209 -16.87 0.54 -12.38
N VAL A 210 -15.61 0.42 -11.93
CA VAL A 210 -15.07 1.18 -10.79
C VAL A 210 -14.80 2.63 -11.21
N THR A 211 -14.88 3.58 -10.28
CA THR A 211 -14.61 5.00 -10.58
C THR A 211 -13.21 5.20 -11.16
N ASP A 212 -13.07 6.17 -12.08
CA ASP A 212 -11.84 6.40 -12.85
C ASP A 212 -10.59 6.58 -11.97
N ASP A 213 -10.73 7.17 -10.78
CA ASP A 213 -9.63 7.40 -9.83
C ASP A 213 -9.14 6.13 -9.11
N LEU A 214 -9.91 5.05 -9.14
CA LEU A 214 -9.61 3.75 -8.52
C LEU A 214 -9.42 2.63 -9.56
N GLN A 215 -9.72 2.91 -10.82
CA GLN A 215 -9.76 1.90 -11.88
C GLN A 215 -8.40 1.24 -12.12
N PHE A 216 -7.33 2.05 -12.13
CA PHE A 216 -5.96 1.55 -12.24
C PHE A 216 -5.63 0.57 -11.11
N ASP A 217 -5.87 0.96 -9.86
CA ASP A 217 -5.54 0.14 -8.69
C ASP A 217 -6.36 -1.16 -8.69
N CYS A 218 -7.62 -1.13 -9.15
CA CYS A 218 -8.41 -2.35 -9.35
C CYS A 218 -7.78 -3.29 -10.39
N PHE A 219 -7.38 -2.79 -11.56
CA PHE A 219 -6.70 -3.62 -12.55
C PHE A 219 -5.35 -4.15 -12.05
N ASP A 220 -4.60 -3.31 -11.34
CA ASP A 220 -3.30 -3.64 -10.74
C ASP A 220 -3.43 -4.84 -9.79
N GLY A 221 -4.44 -4.87 -8.91
CA GLY A 221 -4.72 -6.01 -8.05
C GLY A 221 -5.04 -7.30 -8.82
N ILE A 222 -5.88 -7.24 -9.87
CA ILE A 222 -6.17 -8.40 -10.73
C ILE A 222 -4.88 -8.97 -11.32
N PHE A 223 -4.05 -8.12 -11.92
CA PHE A 223 -2.83 -8.59 -12.60
C PHE A 223 -1.77 -9.06 -11.62
N MET A 224 -1.60 -8.40 -10.48
CA MET A 224 -0.69 -8.84 -9.42
C MET A 224 -1.03 -10.27 -9.00
N GLU A 225 -2.30 -10.57 -8.71
CA GLU A 225 -2.70 -11.92 -8.30
C GLU A 225 -2.68 -12.92 -9.47
N LYS A 226 -3.05 -12.53 -10.70
CA LYS A 226 -2.89 -13.40 -11.88
C LYS A 226 -1.44 -13.82 -12.08
N HIS A 227 -0.51 -12.87 -11.97
CA HIS A 227 0.91 -13.04 -12.25
C HIS A 227 1.62 -13.81 -11.15
N GLN A 228 1.31 -13.54 -9.89
CA GLN A 228 1.99 -14.15 -8.75
C GLN A 228 1.29 -15.40 -8.22
N LYS A 229 -0.04 -15.45 -8.35
CA LYS A 229 -0.91 -16.55 -7.91
C LYS A 229 -0.77 -16.90 -6.43
N ASN A 230 -0.33 -15.95 -5.59
CA ASN A 230 -0.02 -16.25 -4.19
C ASN A 230 -1.31 -16.66 -3.44
N ILE A 231 -2.35 -15.84 -3.54
CA ILE A 231 -3.62 -16.09 -2.86
C ILE A 231 -4.33 -17.30 -3.50
N MET A 232 -4.31 -17.42 -4.84
CA MET A 232 -4.89 -18.58 -5.52
C MET A 232 -4.24 -19.90 -5.08
N VAL A 233 -2.94 -19.91 -4.81
CA VAL A 233 -2.24 -21.07 -4.25
C VAL A 233 -2.69 -21.37 -2.83
N ASP A 234 -2.77 -20.34 -1.98
CA ASP A 234 -3.20 -20.47 -0.59
C ASP A 234 -4.62 -21.05 -0.48
N HIS A 235 -5.48 -20.71 -1.44
CA HIS A 235 -6.86 -21.23 -1.57
C HIS A 235 -6.97 -22.48 -2.45
N GLN A 236 -5.84 -23.10 -2.82
CA GLN A 236 -5.77 -24.38 -3.55
C GLN A 236 -6.43 -24.35 -4.95
N LEU A 237 -6.57 -23.18 -5.57
CA LEU A 237 -7.11 -23.02 -6.93
C LEU A 237 -6.05 -23.32 -8.01
N THR A 238 -4.78 -23.10 -7.70
CA THR A 238 -3.66 -23.33 -8.62
C THR A 238 -2.43 -23.81 -7.88
N LYS A 239 -1.44 -24.31 -8.64
CA LYS A 239 -0.09 -24.55 -8.14
C LYS A 239 0.74 -23.27 -8.17
N PRO A 240 1.78 -23.16 -7.32
CA PRO A 240 2.76 -22.07 -7.39
C PRO A 240 3.33 -21.95 -8.80
N PRO A 241 3.44 -20.74 -9.35
CA PRO A 241 4.07 -20.55 -10.65
C PRO A 241 5.57 -20.84 -10.54
N THR A 242 6.11 -21.45 -11.58
CA THR A 242 7.56 -21.50 -11.78
C THR A 242 7.93 -20.31 -12.66
N PHE A 243 8.62 -19.32 -12.11
CA PHE A 243 9.02 -18.09 -12.83
C PHE A 243 10.17 -18.36 -13.82
N ASN A 244 9.93 -19.20 -14.81
CA ASN A 244 10.84 -19.47 -15.92
C ASN A 244 10.50 -18.59 -17.13
N THR A 245 11.35 -18.65 -18.17
CA THR A 245 11.18 -17.87 -19.40
C THR A 245 9.84 -18.13 -20.10
N GLU A 246 9.34 -19.36 -20.09
CA GLU A 246 8.05 -19.71 -20.71
C GLU A 246 6.89 -19.00 -20.00
N TYR A 247 6.85 -19.05 -18.66
CA TYR A 247 5.83 -18.37 -17.86
C TYR A 247 5.88 -16.86 -18.08
N VAL A 248 7.07 -16.27 -18.00
CA VAL A 248 7.31 -14.83 -18.21
C VAL A 248 6.82 -14.39 -19.59
N ASN A 249 7.18 -15.13 -20.65
CA ASN A 249 6.78 -14.80 -22.02
C ASN A 249 5.26 -14.94 -22.21
N SER A 250 4.64 -15.95 -21.60
CA SER A 250 3.18 -16.10 -21.63
C SER A 250 2.47 -14.90 -20.98
N GLN A 251 2.93 -14.42 -19.81
CA GLN A 251 2.30 -13.26 -19.18
C GLN A 251 2.53 -11.98 -20.00
N ALA A 252 3.72 -11.78 -20.57
CA ALA A 252 3.99 -10.65 -21.45
C ALA A 252 3.12 -10.68 -22.72
N GLN A 253 2.89 -11.87 -23.29
CA GLN A 253 1.98 -12.05 -24.44
C GLN A 253 0.54 -11.67 -24.09
N ASP A 254 0.05 -12.08 -22.92
CA ASP A 254 -1.27 -11.66 -22.43
C ASP A 254 -1.34 -10.12 -22.29
N CYS A 255 -0.32 -9.50 -21.71
CA CYS A 255 -0.28 -8.04 -21.58
C CYS A 255 -0.22 -7.29 -22.93
N ASN A 256 0.34 -7.90 -23.98
CA ASN A 256 0.38 -7.32 -25.32
C ASN A 256 -1.00 -7.26 -26.01
N LEU A 257 -1.98 -8.02 -25.53
CA LEU A 257 -3.34 -8.03 -26.08
C LEU A 257 -4.24 -6.93 -25.47
N LEU A 258 -3.73 -6.19 -24.48
CA LEU A 258 -4.48 -5.20 -23.72
C LEU A 258 -4.14 -3.78 -24.19
N ASP A 259 -5.02 -2.83 -23.86
CA ASP A 259 -4.83 -1.41 -24.15
C ASP A 259 -5.12 -0.50 -22.94
N GLY A 260 -4.78 0.78 -23.10
CA GLY A 260 -5.07 1.84 -22.12
C GLY A 260 -4.59 1.53 -20.71
N VAL A 261 -5.41 1.91 -19.71
CA VAL A 261 -5.12 1.70 -18.29
C VAL A 261 -4.97 0.22 -17.91
N VAL A 262 -5.66 -0.68 -18.63
CA VAL A 262 -5.59 -2.13 -18.38
C VAL A 262 -4.21 -2.66 -18.78
N ALA A 263 -3.68 -2.22 -19.93
CA ALA A 263 -2.31 -2.54 -20.34
C ALA A 263 -1.28 -1.97 -19.35
N THR A 264 -1.46 -0.74 -18.89
CA THR A 264 -0.56 -0.12 -17.91
C THR A 264 -0.50 -0.93 -16.62
N ALA A 265 -1.64 -1.37 -16.08
CA ALA A 265 -1.67 -2.22 -14.89
C ALA A 265 -0.99 -3.58 -15.13
N CYS A 266 -1.29 -4.26 -16.24
CA CYS A 266 -0.67 -5.54 -16.58
C CYS A 266 0.86 -5.43 -16.68
N TRP A 267 1.36 -4.45 -17.44
CA TRP A 267 2.79 -4.23 -17.60
C TRP A 267 3.48 -3.76 -16.32
N THR A 268 2.80 -2.98 -15.46
CA THR A 268 3.33 -2.60 -14.14
C THR A 268 3.66 -3.84 -13.31
N GLU A 269 2.74 -4.81 -13.27
CA GLU A 269 2.90 -6.04 -12.49
C GLU A 269 3.85 -7.07 -13.11
N MET A 270 4.30 -6.89 -14.36
CA MET A 270 5.37 -7.70 -14.94
C MET A 270 6.70 -7.55 -14.19
N ALA A 271 6.91 -6.43 -13.50
CA ALA A 271 8.14 -6.15 -12.77
C ALA A 271 8.44 -7.18 -11.67
N GLU A 272 7.41 -7.64 -10.96
CA GLU A 272 7.56 -8.67 -9.92
C GLU A 272 7.92 -10.04 -10.51
N ILE A 273 7.31 -10.39 -11.65
CA ILE A 273 7.66 -11.60 -12.40
C ILE A 273 9.12 -11.54 -12.82
N TYR A 274 9.55 -10.43 -13.42
CA TYR A 274 10.94 -10.28 -13.87
C TYR A 274 11.92 -10.34 -12.71
N ALA A 275 11.63 -9.69 -11.59
CA ALA A 275 12.48 -9.76 -10.40
C ALA A 275 12.65 -11.20 -9.91
N LYS A 276 11.55 -11.97 -9.78
CA LYS A 276 11.60 -13.38 -9.35
C LYS A 276 12.28 -14.29 -10.37
N ALA A 277 12.01 -14.10 -11.67
CA ALA A 277 12.60 -14.90 -12.74
C ALA A 277 14.10 -14.66 -12.94
N TYR A 278 14.56 -13.45 -12.66
CA TYR A 278 15.94 -13.02 -12.92
C TYR A 278 16.75 -12.75 -11.65
N GLY A 279 16.33 -13.29 -10.50
CA GLY A 279 17.12 -13.23 -9.27
C GLY A 279 17.39 -11.81 -8.78
N TYR A 280 16.44 -10.88 -8.99
CA TYR A 280 16.53 -9.48 -8.58
C TYR A 280 17.70 -8.71 -9.23
N GLU A 281 18.16 -9.16 -10.41
CA GLU A 281 19.17 -8.44 -11.20
C GLU A 281 18.55 -7.22 -11.90
N GLN A 282 18.92 -6.02 -11.42
CA GLN A 282 18.35 -4.74 -11.86
C GLN A 282 18.41 -4.52 -13.38
N GLU A 283 19.56 -4.78 -14.01
CA GLU A 283 19.72 -4.62 -15.47
C GLU A 283 18.76 -5.52 -16.25
N LYS A 284 18.61 -6.79 -15.82
CA LYS A 284 17.68 -7.73 -16.47
C LYS A 284 16.22 -7.28 -16.32
N ILE A 285 15.84 -6.76 -15.15
CA ILE A 285 14.49 -6.23 -14.94
C ILE A 285 14.24 -5.02 -15.85
N PHE A 286 15.20 -4.10 -15.94
CA PHE A 286 15.11 -2.95 -16.84
C PHE A 286 14.93 -3.38 -18.30
N ASP A 287 15.84 -4.24 -18.79
CA ASP A 287 15.85 -4.67 -20.19
C ASP A 287 14.56 -5.41 -20.57
N ASN A 288 13.99 -6.20 -19.66
CA ASN A 288 12.74 -6.92 -19.90
C ASN A 288 11.51 -6.00 -19.81
N CYS A 289 11.48 -5.06 -18.86
CA CYS A 289 10.40 -4.07 -18.80
C CYS A 289 10.32 -3.24 -20.09
N TYR A 290 11.45 -2.86 -20.68
CA TYR A 290 11.49 -2.07 -21.91
C TYR A 290 11.26 -2.87 -23.20
N GLN A 291 10.89 -4.15 -23.11
CA GLN A 291 10.30 -4.91 -24.22
C GLN A 291 8.80 -4.66 -24.40
N ALA A 292 8.17 -3.91 -23.49
CA ALA A 292 6.77 -3.51 -23.61
C ALA A 292 6.50 -2.75 -24.92
N PRO A 293 5.26 -2.78 -25.45
CA PRO A 293 4.91 -2.16 -26.75
C PRO A 293 5.27 -0.68 -26.91
N ASN A 294 5.42 0.05 -25.81
CA ASN A 294 5.83 1.45 -25.82
C ASN A 294 6.63 1.81 -24.56
N GLN A 295 7.30 2.96 -24.63
CA GLN A 295 8.17 3.46 -23.57
C GLN A 295 7.44 3.75 -22.26
N GLU A 296 6.17 4.15 -22.31
CA GLU A 296 5.39 4.48 -21.11
C GLU A 296 5.08 3.23 -20.30
N LEU A 297 4.66 2.14 -20.96
CA LEU A 297 4.46 0.84 -20.33
C LEU A 297 5.77 0.29 -19.74
N GLY A 298 6.87 0.38 -20.50
CA GLY A 298 8.18 -0.06 -20.01
C GLY A 298 8.66 0.76 -18.81
N ARG A 299 8.40 2.07 -18.80
CA ARG A 299 8.67 2.93 -17.65
C ARG A 299 7.83 2.55 -16.43
N SER A 300 6.53 2.30 -16.60
CA SER A 300 5.63 1.89 -15.51
C SER A 300 6.08 0.56 -14.89
N CYS A 301 6.35 -0.43 -15.73
CA CYS A 301 6.96 -1.71 -15.33
C CYS A 301 8.23 -1.47 -14.51
N TYR A 302 9.20 -0.74 -15.05
CA TYR A 302 10.48 -0.61 -14.36
C TYR A 302 10.35 0.18 -13.05
N LEU A 303 9.51 1.20 -12.97
CA LEU A 303 9.27 1.94 -11.72
C LEU A 303 8.63 1.07 -10.63
N LYS A 304 7.77 0.11 -10.97
CA LYS A 304 7.36 -0.94 -10.01
C LYS A 304 8.55 -1.81 -9.62
N GLY A 305 9.41 -2.16 -10.58
CA GLY A 305 10.67 -2.87 -10.32
C GLY A 305 11.58 -2.14 -9.33
N VAL A 306 11.64 -0.81 -9.36
CA VAL A 306 12.36 0.01 -8.37
C VAL A 306 11.83 -0.24 -6.95
N VAL A 307 10.51 -0.31 -6.78
CA VAL A 307 9.88 -0.62 -5.48
C VAL A 307 10.26 -2.03 -5.02
N VAL A 308 10.18 -3.02 -5.91
CA VAL A 308 10.55 -4.42 -5.61
C VAL A 308 12.00 -4.51 -5.17
N LEU A 309 12.93 -3.91 -5.91
CA LEU A 309 14.35 -3.93 -5.59
C LEU A 309 14.66 -3.19 -4.28
N THR A 310 14.04 -2.03 -4.04
CA THR A 310 14.25 -1.24 -2.81
C THR A 310 13.92 -2.01 -1.53
N THR A 311 12.92 -2.89 -1.61
CA THR A 311 12.41 -3.67 -0.49
C THR A 311 13.09 -5.04 -0.36
N TYR A 312 13.86 -5.44 -1.37
CA TYR A 312 14.62 -6.68 -1.37
C TYR A 312 15.82 -6.58 -0.40
N PRO A 313 16.08 -7.62 0.43
CA PRO A 313 17.11 -7.56 1.48
C PRO A 313 18.51 -7.19 1.00
N ASP A 314 18.87 -7.53 -0.25
CA ASP A 314 20.19 -7.23 -0.78
C ASP A 314 20.39 -5.74 -1.11
N PHE A 315 19.34 -4.91 -1.16
CA PHE A 315 19.43 -3.45 -1.39
C PHE A 315 19.40 -2.66 -0.07
N ASP A 316 20.33 -3.00 0.82
CA ASP A 316 20.41 -2.49 2.18
C ASP A 316 21.26 -1.22 2.33
N THR A 317 22.13 -0.91 1.37
CA THR A 317 23.02 0.26 1.39
C THR A 317 22.53 1.39 0.47
N ALA A 318 22.97 2.62 0.75
CA ALA A 318 22.67 3.77 -0.09
C ALA A 318 23.18 3.58 -1.53
N ASP A 319 24.39 3.06 -1.71
CA ASP A 319 24.97 2.88 -3.06
C ASP A 319 24.18 1.88 -3.90
N LYS A 320 23.73 0.77 -3.31
CA LYS A 320 22.88 -0.21 -3.98
C LYS A 320 21.50 0.37 -4.29
N LEU A 321 20.92 1.15 -3.38
CA LEU A 321 19.64 1.83 -3.65
C LEU A 321 19.79 2.84 -4.79
N VAL A 322 20.84 3.67 -4.79
CA VAL A 322 21.13 4.59 -5.89
C VAL A 322 21.34 3.82 -7.20
N SER A 323 21.99 2.66 -7.16
CA SER A 323 22.27 1.87 -8.37
C SER A 323 20.99 1.46 -9.09
N VAL A 324 19.88 1.22 -8.38
CA VAL A 324 18.57 0.91 -8.98
C VAL A 324 18.13 1.95 -10.01
N CYS A 325 18.55 3.21 -9.85
CA CYS A 325 18.21 4.30 -10.76
C CYS A 325 19.28 4.58 -11.84
N GLN A 326 20.33 3.76 -11.94
CA GLN A 326 21.39 3.89 -12.96
C GLN A 326 20.85 3.99 -14.40
N PRO A 327 19.83 3.21 -14.83
CA PRO A 327 19.34 3.30 -16.20
C PRO A 327 18.74 4.67 -16.57
N TYR A 328 18.45 5.50 -15.57
CA TYR A 328 17.95 6.85 -15.73
C TYR A 328 18.98 7.96 -15.50
N TYR A 329 20.26 7.63 -15.25
CA TYR A 329 21.30 8.65 -15.08
C TYR A 329 21.37 9.63 -16.26
N GLY A 330 21.40 10.93 -15.95
CA GLY A 330 21.39 12.00 -16.94
C GLY A 330 20.06 12.22 -17.65
N LYS A 331 19.02 11.46 -17.31
CA LYS A 331 17.66 11.60 -17.86
C LYS A 331 16.73 12.29 -16.86
N THR A 332 15.63 12.85 -17.36
CA THR A 332 14.60 13.51 -16.54
C THR A 332 13.94 12.58 -15.52
N GLU A 333 13.88 11.29 -15.85
CA GLU A 333 13.25 10.22 -15.08
C GLU A 333 14.05 9.84 -13.82
N TYR A 334 15.31 10.29 -13.71
CA TYR A 334 16.15 10.00 -12.54
C TYR A 334 15.49 10.47 -11.24
N GLY A 335 14.96 11.69 -11.23
CA GLY A 335 14.27 12.24 -10.05
C GLY A 335 13.06 11.39 -9.67
N THR A 336 12.22 11.03 -10.64
CA THR A 336 11.08 10.15 -10.43
C THR A 336 11.49 8.78 -9.87
N CYS A 337 12.57 8.19 -10.39
CA CYS A 337 13.07 6.92 -9.86
C CYS A 337 13.49 7.03 -8.38
N ILE A 338 14.19 8.10 -8.00
CA ILE A 338 14.54 8.37 -6.60
C ILE A 338 13.29 8.55 -5.72
N THR A 339 12.28 9.27 -6.21
CA THR A 339 10.99 9.39 -5.51
C THR A 339 10.36 8.02 -5.23
N TYR A 340 10.39 7.09 -6.19
CA TYR A 340 9.87 5.73 -6.01
C TYR A 340 10.64 4.95 -4.95
N ILE A 341 11.97 5.11 -4.85
CA ILE A 341 12.76 4.51 -3.76
C ILE A 341 12.31 5.07 -2.41
N ILE A 342 12.20 6.39 -2.29
CA ILE A 342 11.78 7.04 -1.02
C ILE A 342 10.36 6.61 -0.64
N SER A 343 9.42 6.58 -1.58
CA SER A 343 8.07 6.08 -1.37
C SER A 343 8.07 4.63 -0.90
N ALA A 344 8.86 3.75 -1.54
CA ALA A 344 8.97 2.36 -1.14
C ALA A 344 9.50 2.22 0.30
N LEU A 345 10.54 2.96 0.68
CA LEU A 345 11.06 2.95 2.05
C LEU A 345 9.99 3.38 3.06
N MET A 346 9.31 4.51 2.79
CA MET A 346 8.35 5.10 3.74
C MET A 346 7.03 4.32 3.84
N ASN A 347 6.58 3.67 2.77
CA ASN A 347 5.39 2.83 2.78
C ASN A 347 5.60 1.45 3.43
N TYR A 348 6.86 1.07 3.66
CA TYR A 348 7.18 -0.15 4.41
C TYR A 348 7.41 0.15 5.89
N SER A 349 8.18 1.20 6.20
CA SER A 349 8.42 1.60 7.59
C SER A 349 9.00 3.01 7.68
N VAL A 350 8.44 3.84 8.57
CA VAL A 350 9.05 5.13 8.93
C VAL A 350 10.44 4.96 9.57
N ASN A 351 10.76 3.78 10.11
CA ASN A 351 12.10 3.49 10.65
C ASN A 351 13.16 3.44 9.54
N PHE A 352 12.77 3.35 8.25
CA PHE A 352 13.72 3.46 7.14
C PHE A 352 14.13 4.91 6.82
N THR A 353 13.76 5.88 7.66
CA THR A 353 14.13 7.29 7.46
C THR A 353 15.64 7.47 7.38
N GLU A 354 16.42 6.79 8.24
CA GLU A 354 17.88 6.89 8.19
C GLU A 354 18.45 6.41 6.83
N ARG A 355 17.89 5.32 6.27
CA ARG A 355 18.26 4.81 4.94
C ARG A 355 17.92 5.83 3.86
N ALA A 356 16.74 6.44 3.94
CA ALA A 356 16.31 7.49 3.02
C ALA A 356 17.20 8.74 3.10
N ILE A 357 17.61 9.16 4.30
CA ILE A 357 18.55 10.28 4.51
C ILE A 357 19.91 9.97 3.88
N LYS A 358 20.45 8.76 4.10
CA LYS A 358 21.71 8.32 3.49
C LYS A 358 21.61 8.29 1.96
N LEU A 359 20.52 7.78 1.41
CA LEU A 359 20.23 7.83 -0.03
C LEU A 359 20.24 9.27 -0.54
N CYS A 360 19.41 10.15 0.02
CA CYS A 360 19.32 11.54 -0.41
C CYS A 360 20.64 12.32 -0.25
N SER A 361 21.52 11.89 0.64
CA SER A 361 22.84 12.50 0.83
C SER A 361 23.86 12.04 -0.21
N ASN A 362 23.66 10.88 -0.84
CA ASN A 362 24.60 10.25 -1.77
C ASN A 362 24.22 10.41 -3.26
N ILE A 363 23.10 11.04 -3.57
CA ILE A 363 22.72 11.38 -4.95
C ILE A 363 23.33 12.72 -5.41
N SER A 364 23.23 13.02 -6.71
CA SER A 364 23.67 14.29 -7.31
C SER A 364 23.09 15.50 -6.58
N GLU A 365 23.89 16.56 -6.39
CA GLU A 365 23.48 17.81 -5.72
C GLU A 365 22.15 18.38 -6.25
N THR A 366 21.94 18.33 -7.56
CA THR A 366 20.70 18.82 -8.21
C THR A 366 19.43 18.07 -7.81
N SER A 367 19.57 16.85 -7.27
CA SER A 367 18.45 15.98 -6.90
C SER A 367 18.23 15.89 -5.39
N LYS A 368 19.20 16.33 -4.57
CA LYS A 368 19.15 16.22 -3.10
C LYS A 368 17.94 16.93 -2.50
N GLU A 369 17.69 18.17 -2.92
CA GLU A 369 16.55 18.95 -2.40
C GLU A 369 15.21 18.27 -2.70
N GLY A 370 15.02 17.75 -3.91
CA GLY A 370 13.80 17.02 -4.29
C GLY A 370 13.62 15.76 -3.42
N CYS A 371 14.68 14.97 -3.27
CA CYS A 371 14.67 13.77 -2.44
C CYS A 371 14.27 14.05 -0.98
N PHE A 372 14.85 15.08 -0.36
CA PHE A 372 14.51 15.44 1.02
C PHE A 372 13.09 16.03 1.17
N LYS A 373 12.57 16.71 0.14
CA LYS A 373 11.16 17.16 0.12
C LYS A 373 10.20 15.97 0.05
N ASP A 374 10.47 15.00 -0.81
CA ASP A 374 9.65 13.80 -0.93
C ASP A 374 9.65 13.01 0.39
N LEU A 375 10.82 12.86 1.01
CA LEU A 375 10.95 12.23 2.34
C LEU A 375 10.10 12.96 3.40
N GLY A 376 10.22 14.28 3.49
CA GLY A 376 9.45 15.09 4.44
C GLY A 376 7.94 15.00 4.24
N ASN A 377 7.49 15.05 2.98
CA ASN A 377 6.08 14.92 2.61
C ASN A 377 5.51 13.56 3.04
N LEU A 378 6.25 12.46 2.81
CA LEU A 378 5.83 11.13 3.22
C LEU A 378 5.84 10.98 4.74
N LEU A 379 6.85 11.51 5.42
CA LEU A 379 6.91 11.51 6.88
C LEU A 379 5.77 12.30 7.52
N LYS A 380 5.32 13.39 6.91
CA LYS A 380 4.14 14.14 7.38
C LYS A 380 2.87 13.29 7.39
N VAL A 381 2.72 12.40 6.42
CA VAL A 381 1.56 11.51 6.33
C VAL A 381 1.68 10.38 7.36
N ASN A 382 2.89 9.89 7.60
CA ASN A 382 3.13 8.63 8.32
C ASN A 382 3.64 8.77 9.77
N ALA A 383 4.02 9.98 10.20
CA ALA A 383 4.57 10.23 11.52
C ALA A 383 4.12 11.59 12.08
N ASP A 384 3.88 11.64 13.40
CA ASP A 384 3.63 12.89 14.11
C ASP A 384 4.90 13.77 14.18
N LEU A 385 4.72 15.06 14.50
CA LEU A 385 5.83 16.03 14.51
C LEU A 385 7.00 15.61 15.41
N SER A 386 6.73 15.11 16.62
CA SER A 386 7.77 14.69 17.57
C SER A 386 8.56 13.49 17.02
N SER A 387 7.84 12.53 16.43
CA SER A 387 8.45 11.39 15.74
C SER A 387 9.31 11.84 14.56
N ARG A 388 8.84 12.79 13.73
CA ARG A 388 9.61 13.33 12.60
C ARG A 388 10.88 14.06 13.05
N GLU A 389 10.82 14.87 14.10
CA GLU A 389 12.00 15.56 14.64
C GLU A 389 13.11 14.58 15.02
N LYS A 390 12.74 13.46 15.64
CA LYS A 390 13.65 12.38 15.99
C LYS A 390 14.16 11.65 14.74
N LEU A 391 13.28 11.24 13.83
CA LEU A 391 13.64 10.50 12.62
C LEU A 391 14.56 11.31 11.68
N CYS A 392 14.39 12.63 11.64
CA CYS A 392 15.15 13.55 10.82
C CYS A 392 16.39 14.15 11.50
N GLN A 393 16.79 13.64 12.68
CA GLN A 393 17.89 14.24 13.44
C GLN A 393 19.22 14.25 12.67
N ASP A 394 19.45 13.21 11.86
CA ASP A 394 20.66 12.97 11.08
C ASP A 394 20.61 13.57 9.66
N ALA A 395 19.51 14.26 9.31
CA ALA A 395 19.41 14.98 8.04
C ALA A 395 20.37 16.18 8.06
N PRO A 396 21.10 16.47 6.96
CA PRO A 396 21.95 17.65 6.88
C PRO A 396 21.17 18.95 7.19
N ASP A 397 21.77 19.88 7.93
CA ASP A 397 21.09 21.08 8.45
C ASP A 397 20.30 21.86 7.39
N GLN A 398 20.88 22.02 6.20
CA GLN A 398 20.25 22.73 5.07
C GLN A 398 18.97 22.05 4.55
N TYR A 399 18.84 20.73 4.76
CA TYR A 399 17.70 19.91 4.34
C TYR A 399 16.77 19.51 5.48
N LYS A 400 17.19 19.73 6.74
CA LYS A 400 16.40 19.38 7.94
C LYS A 400 15.01 20.04 7.95
N LYS A 401 14.91 21.28 7.44
CA LYS A 401 13.63 21.98 7.25
C LYS A 401 12.66 21.22 6.33
N TYR A 402 13.17 20.52 5.31
CA TYR A 402 12.33 19.74 4.40
C TYR A 402 11.87 18.45 5.08
N CYS A 403 12.76 17.76 5.79
CA CYS A 403 12.45 16.53 6.50
C CYS A 403 11.43 16.75 7.64
N VAL A 404 11.58 17.85 8.42
CA VAL A 404 10.76 18.12 9.61
C VAL A 404 9.56 19.03 9.35
N SER A 405 9.63 20.02 8.46
CA SER A 405 8.65 21.13 8.44
C SER A 405 7.73 21.16 7.22
N THR A 406 7.99 20.36 6.18
CA THR A 406 7.06 20.18 5.06
C THR A 406 5.86 19.36 5.53
#